data_AF-A0A8C4N3C0-F1
#
_entry.id   AF-A0A8C4N3C0-F1
#
_cell.length_a   1.000
_cell.length_b   1.000
_cell.length_c   1.000
_cell.angle_alpha   90.00
_cell.angle_beta   90.00
_cell.angle_gamma   90.00
#
_symmetry.space_group_name_H-M   'P 1'
#
loop_
_entity.id
_entity.type
_entity.pdbx_description
1 polymer ?
#
loop_
_entity_poly.entity_id
_entity_poly.type
_entity_poly.pdbx_seq_one_letter_code
_entity_poly.pdbx_strand_id
1 'polypeptide(L)'
;HQGVNSACHPRSAKWVSVKQPKGCTRSASQTALEKELELCTLAIHHYYSNNYDKAAAILKQSSGLGLYIPVTQATLAVMAAMLQFEPAAMETAIQRLREALDAISRFRRKTGRDIPSEVELHAELCYAECLLLRACISFLQVFFF
;
A
#
# COMPACT_ATOMS: atom_id res chain seq x y z
N HIS A 1 8.13 36.58 -24.46
CA HIS A 1 9.40 35.85 -24.18
C HIS A 1 9.65 35.88 -22.69
N GLN A 2 9.65 34.69 -22.05
CA GLN A 2 10.28 34.35 -20.75
C GLN A 2 9.80 35.10 -19.49
N GLY A 3 9.53 34.49 -18.33
CA GLY A 3 9.63 33.11 -17.91
C GLY A 3 8.99 33.01 -16.51
N VAL A 4 8.13 32.01 -16.31
CA VAL A 4 7.55 31.69 -15.01
C VAL A 4 8.30 30.46 -14.49
N ASN A 5 9.32 30.71 -13.68
CA ASN A 5 10.00 29.68 -12.90
C ASN A 5 9.20 29.44 -11.61
N SER A 6 8.48 28.33 -11.56
CA SER A 6 7.91 27.78 -10.31
C SER A 6 8.17 26.27 -10.24
N ALA A 7 9.45 25.91 -10.21
CA ALA A 7 9.89 24.56 -9.85
C ALA A 7 9.81 24.38 -8.32
N CYS A 8 8.64 23.99 -7.83
CA CYS A 8 8.52 23.40 -6.48
C CYS A 8 9.15 21.99 -6.53
N HIS A 9 10.44 21.90 -6.23
CA HIS A 9 11.09 20.64 -5.87
C HIS A 9 10.49 20.12 -4.55
N PRO A 10 9.94 18.90 -4.50
CA PRO A 10 9.66 18.27 -3.22
C PRO A 10 11.00 17.94 -2.55
N ARG A 11 11.21 18.51 -1.35
CA ARG A 11 12.34 18.18 -0.47
C ARG A 11 12.36 16.67 -0.27
N SER A 12 13.47 16.04 -0.66
CA SER A 12 13.71 14.61 -0.48
C SER A 12 13.47 14.22 0.98
N ALA A 13 12.48 13.37 1.24
CA ALA A 13 12.44 12.61 2.48
C ALA A 13 13.73 11.76 2.52
N LYS A 14 14.69 12.15 3.38
CA LYS A 14 15.85 11.33 3.67
C LYS A 14 15.36 10.14 4.50
N TRP A 15 15.17 9.01 3.84
CA TRP A 15 14.98 7.74 4.51
C TRP A 15 16.17 7.48 5.43
N VAL A 16 15.89 7.15 6.69
CA VAL A 16 16.90 6.65 7.62
C VAL A 16 17.44 5.35 7.01
N SER A 17 18.67 5.40 6.52
CA SER A 17 19.34 4.25 5.93
C SER A 17 19.63 3.25 7.06
N VAL A 18 18.77 2.23 7.19
CA VAL A 18 19.06 1.05 7.99
C VAL A 18 20.35 0.44 7.44
N LYS A 19 21.43 0.47 8.23
CA LYS A 19 22.71 -0.11 7.84
C LYS A 19 22.54 -1.63 7.71
N GLN A 20 22.56 -2.13 6.49
CA GLN A 20 22.57 -3.57 6.24
C GLN A 20 23.94 -4.18 6.58
N PRO A 21 23.98 -5.37 7.21
CA PRO A 21 25.22 -6.09 7.42
C PRO A 21 25.84 -6.51 6.07
N LYS A 22 27.16 -6.31 5.95
CA LYS A 22 27.94 -6.58 4.73
C LYS A 22 27.99 -8.09 4.48
N GLY A 23 27.45 -8.55 3.34
CA GLY A 23 27.81 -9.88 2.81
C GLY A 23 26.76 -10.68 2.03
N CYS A 24 25.49 -10.27 1.94
CA CYS A 24 24.47 -11.08 1.25
C CYS A 24 24.03 -10.43 -0.07
N THR A 25 24.25 -11.09 -1.20
CA THR A 25 23.67 -10.71 -2.49
C THR A 25 22.14 -10.80 -2.37
N ARG A 26 21.44 -9.66 -2.34
CA ARG A 26 19.97 -9.59 -2.26
C ARG A 26 19.33 -10.38 -3.40
N SER A 27 18.33 -11.20 -3.08
CA SER A 27 17.59 -11.95 -4.10
C SER A 27 16.79 -10.99 -5.01
N ALA A 28 16.57 -11.40 -6.26
CA ALA A 28 15.79 -10.60 -7.21
C ALA A 28 14.38 -10.25 -6.69
N SER A 29 13.76 -11.16 -5.92
CA SER A 29 12.45 -10.95 -5.30
C SER A 29 12.45 -9.85 -4.22
N GLN A 30 13.52 -9.73 -3.43
CA GLN A 30 13.64 -8.68 -2.41
C GLN A 30 13.79 -7.30 -3.05
N THR A 31 14.58 -7.20 -4.12
CA THR A 31 14.75 -5.93 -4.86
C THR A 31 13.49 -5.49 -5.60
N ALA A 32 12.64 -6.42 -6.02
CA ALA A 32 11.35 -6.11 -6.63
C ALA A 32 10.36 -5.55 -5.60
N LEU A 33 10.35 -6.12 -4.39
CA LEU A 33 9.50 -5.67 -3.28
C LEU A 33 9.87 -4.26 -2.79
N GLU A 34 11.17 -3.94 -2.74
CA GLU A 34 11.66 -2.61 -2.37
C GLU A 34 11.20 -1.54 -3.38
N LYS A 35 11.31 -1.84 -4.68
CA LYS A 35 10.80 -0.95 -5.74
C LYS A 35 9.29 -0.75 -5.64
N GLU A 36 8.56 -1.81 -5.32
CA GLU A 36 7.12 -1.74 -5.09
C GLU A 36 6.79 -0.79 -3.93
N LEU A 37 7.51 -0.89 -2.81
CA LEU A 37 7.33 -0.02 -1.65
C LEU A 37 7.63 1.45 -1.97
N GLU A 38 8.67 1.72 -2.78
CA GLU A 38 8.98 3.07 -3.26
C GLU A 38 7.83 3.64 -4.11
N LEU A 39 7.25 2.83 -5.01
CA LEU A 39 6.09 3.22 -5.81
C LEU A 39 4.87 3.51 -4.94
N CYS A 40 4.59 2.68 -3.92
CA CYS A 40 3.51 2.92 -2.97
C CYS A 40 3.71 4.25 -2.24
N THR A 41 4.93 4.52 -1.77
CA THR A 41 5.22 5.77 -1.06
C THR A 41 5.01 6.99 -1.96
N LEU A 42 5.43 6.91 -3.22
CA LEU A 42 5.21 7.98 -4.20
C LEU A 42 3.71 8.19 -4.48
N ALA A 43 2.94 7.10 -4.63
CA ALA A 43 1.50 7.17 -4.84
C ALA A 43 0.79 7.81 -3.65
N ILE A 44 1.14 7.40 -2.43
CA ILE A 44 0.59 7.96 -1.19
C ILE A 44 0.91 9.46 -1.09
N HIS A 45 2.13 9.88 -1.42
CA HIS A 45 2.50 11.29 -1.45
C HIS A 45 1.64 12.09 -2.45
N HIS A 46 1.40 11.55 -3.65
CA HIS A 46 0.51 12.19 -4.62
C HIS A 46 -0.94 12.24 -4.15
N TYR A 47 -1.43 11.20 -3.48
CA TYR A 47 -2.76 11.15 -2.89
C TYR A 47 -2.94 12.27 -1.84
N TYR A 48 -2.01 12.39 -0.89
CA TYR A 48 -2.04 13.47 0.11
C TYR A 48 -1.78 14.87 -0.47
N SER A 49 -1.11 14.95 -1.62
CA SER A 49 -0.98 16.19 -2.39
C SER A 49 -2.20 16.49 -3.27
N ASN A 50 -3.34 15.81 -3.04
CA ASN A 50 -4.61 15.97 -3.76
C ASN A 50 -4.51 15.70 -5.28
N ASN A 51 -3.48 14.97 -5.72
CA ASN A 51 -3.28 14.58 -7.12
C ASN A 51 -3.72 13.11 -7.32
N TYR A 52 -5.01 12.85 -7.18
CA TYR A 52 -5.59 11.51 -7.21
C TYR A 52 -5.34 10.77 -8.53
N ASP A 53 -5.42 11.46 -9.66
CA ASP A 53 -5.21 10.86 -10.99
C ASP A 53 -3.79 10.27 -11.14
N LYS A 54 -2.78 10.99 -10.63
CA LYS A 54 -1.39 10.55 -10.65
C LYS A 54 -1.18 9.37 -9.71
N ALA A 55 -1.76 9.42 -8.50
CA ALA A 55 -1.68 8.32 -7.54
C ALA A 55 -2.31 7.04 -8.13
N ALA A 56 -3.49 7.16 -8.75
CA ALA A 56 -4.18 6.04 -9.38
C ALA A 56 -3.39 5.47 -10.58
N ALA A 57 -2.80 6.33 -11.42
CA ALA A 57 -1.96 5.90 -12.53
C ALA A 57 -0.73 5.09 -12.04
N ILE A 58 -0.05 5.56 -10.99
CA ILE A 58 1.11 4.89 -10.40
C ILE A 58 0.75 3.51 -9.81
N LEU A 59 -0.42 3.39 -9.19
CA LEU A 59 -0.85 2.11 -8.61
C LEU A 59 -1.39 1.13 -9.66
N LYS A 60 -1.98 1.64 -10.76
CA LYS A 60 -2.55 0.81 -11.83
C LYS A 60 -1.49 0.24 -12.79
N GLN A 61 -0.38 0.95 -12.99
CA GLN A 61 0.68 0.54 -13.92
C GLN A 61 1.53 -0.63 -13.39
N SER A 62 1.46 -0.95 -12.10
CA SER A 62 2.24 -2.04 -11.53
C SER A 62 1.52 -3.37 -11.73
N SER A 63 2.22 -4.32 -12.36
CA SER A 63 1.72 -5.65 -12.69
C SER A 63 1.51 -6.50 -11.43
N GLY A 64 0.38 -6.32 -10.75
CA GLY A 64 -0.37 -7.21 -9.81
C GLY A 64 0.28 -8.38 -9.05
N LEU A 65 1.60 -8.41 -8.89
CA LEU A 65 2.38 -9.54 -8.37
C LEU A 65 3.05 -9.19 -7.03
N GLY A 66 2.69 -8.04 -6.46
CA GLY A 66 3.32 -7.46 -5.29
C GLY A 66 2.43 -7.49 -4.04
N LEU A 67 3.05 -7.31 -2.89
CA LEU A 67 2.39 -7.35 -1.58
C LEU A 67 1.81 -5.97 -1.20
N TYR A 68 2.55 -4.90 -1.47
CA TYR A 68 2.27 -3.58 -0.90
C TYR A 68 1.29 -2.75 -1.73
N ILE A 69 1.23 -2.94 -3.05
CA ILE A 69 0.35 -2.17 -3.92
C ILE A 69 -1.13 -2.49 -3.68
N PRO A 70 -1.55 -3.77 -3.60
CA PRO A 70 -2.94 -4.09 -3.27
C PRO A 70 -3.37 -3.52 -1.91
N VAL A 71 -2.49 -3.59 -0.91
CA VAL A 71 -2.72 -3.00 0.42
C VAL A 71 -2.89 -1.49 0.31
N THR A 72 -1.97 -0.81 -0.39
CA THR A 72 -2.01 0.64 -0.57
C THR A 72 -3.30 1.08 -1.29
N GLN A 73 -3.68 0.38 -2.36
CA GLN A 73 -4.93 0.64 -3.08
C GLN A 73 -6.15 0.49 -2.16
N ALA A 74 -6.20 -0.57 -1.36
CA ALA A 74 -7.29 -0.80 -0.43
C ALA A 74 -7.32 0.26 0.67
N THR A 75 -6.18 0.60 1.28
CA THR A 75 -6.06 1.64 2.32
C THR A 75 -6.50 3.01 1.81
N LEU A 76 -6.12 3.40 0.59
CA LEU A 76 -6.58 4.66 0.00
C LEU A 76 -8.09 4.65 -0.29
N ALA A 77 -8.64 3.51 -0.76
CA ALA A 77 -10.08 3.36 -0.95
C ALA A 77 -10.84 3.46 0.37
N VAL A 78 -10.29 2.92 1.46
CA VAL A 78 -10.85 3.05 2.82
C VAL A 78 -10.89 4.51 3.24
N MET A 79 -9.78 5.24 3.08
CA MET A 79 -9.73 6.66 3.42
C MET A 79 -10.77 7.46 2.63
N ALA A 80 -10.91 7.21 1.33
CA ALA A 80 -11.93 7.87 0.51
C ALA A 80 -13.36 7.56 0.99
N ALA A 81 -13.67 6.28 1.28
CA ALA A 81 -14.97 5.87 1.77
C ALA A 81 -15.32 6.48 3.14
N MET A 82 -14.33 6.57 4.05
CA MET A 82 -14.50 7.21 5.36
C MET A 82 -14.75 8.72 5.27
N LEU A 83 -14.29 9.39 4.21
CA LEU A 83 -14.51 10.82 4.00
C LEU A 83 -15.85 11.12 3.32
N GLN A 84 -16.31 10.23 2.44
CA GLN A 84 -17.54 10.39 1.67
C GLN A 84 -18.79 9.97 2.44
N PHE A 85 -18.66 9.03 3.39
CA PHE A 85 -19.78 8.45 4.14
C PHE A 85 -20.93 7.94 3.25
N GLU A 86 -20.63 7.42 2.05
CA GLU A 86 -21.62 6.89 1.13
C GLU A 86 -21.60 5.34 1.15
N PRO A 87 -22.76 4.65 1.21
CA PRO A 87 -22.80 3.19 1.26
C PRO A 87 -22.07 2.52 0.09
N ALA A 88 -22.22 3.08 -1.11
CA ALA A 88 -21.57 2.57 -2.32
C ALA A 88 -20.04 2.66 -2.25
N ALA A 89 -19.51 3.75 -1.66
CA ALA A 89 -18.08 3.93 -1.45
C ALA A 89 -17.54 2.95 -0.39
N MET A 90 -18.29 2.73 0.70
CA MET A 90 -17.93 1.75 1.74
C MET A 90 -17.89 0.32 1.19
N GLU A 91 -18.89 -0.10 0.42
CA GLU A 91 -18.92 -1.44 -0.18
C GLU A 91 -17.76 -1.62 -1.17
N THR A 92 -17.46 -0.59 -1.97
CA THR A 92 -16.30 -0.60 -2.87
C THR A 92 -15.00 -0.77 -2.09
N ALA A 93 -14.82 -0.05 -0.97
CA ALA A 93 -13.64 -0.18 -0.13
C ALA A 93 -13.51 -1.57 0.51
N ILE A 94 -14.61 -2.16 0.99
CA ILE A 94 -14.65 -3.54 1.51
C ILE A 94 -14.24 -4.53 0.42
N GLN A 95 -14.74 -4.36 -0.81
CA GLN A 95 -14.38 -5.21 -1.94
C GLN A 95 -12.88 -5.11 -2.26
N ARG A 96 -12.30 -3.90 -2.26
CA ARG A 96 -10.84 -3.71 -2.43
C ARG A 96 -10.02 -4.37 -1.33
N LEU A 97 -10.49 -4.32 -0.08
CA LEU A 97 -9.83 -5.02 1.03
C LEU A 97 -9.87 -6.55 0.84
N ARG A 98 -10.96 -7.12 0.31
CA ARG A 98 -11.03 -8.56 0.00
C ARG A 98 -10.03 -8.96 -1.09
N GLU A 99 -9.93 -8.16 -2.14
CA GLU A 99 -8.95 -8.36 -3.22
C GLU A 99 -7.51 -8.29 -2.68
N ALA A 100 -7.22 -7.33 -1.80
CA ALA A 100 -5.92 -7.21 -1.15
C ALA A 100 -5.62 -8.44 -0.27
N LEU A 101 -6.58 -8.90 0.54
CA LEU A 101 -6.40 -10.09 1.37
C LEU A 101 -6.11 -11.35 0.54
N ASP A 102 -6.76 -11.53 -0.61
CA ASP A 102 -6.45 -12.64 -1.52
C ASP A 102 -5.02 -12.55 -2.08
N ALA A 103 -4.60 -11.35 -2.50
CA ALA A 103 -3.25 -11.13 -3.00
C ALA A 103 -2.19 -11.42 -1.93
N ILE A 104 -2.37 -10.90 -0.70
CA ILE A 104 -1.46 -11.09 0.43
C ILE A 104 -1.39 -12.56 0.85
N SER A 105 -2.51 -13.29 0.82
CA SER A 105 -2.59 -14.70 1.26
C SER A 105 -1.61 -15.63 0.54
N ARG A 106 -1.19 -15.26 -0.67
CA ARG A 106 -0.22 -16.01 -1.49
C ARG A 106 1.19 -16.00 -0.89
N PHE A 107 1.51 -14.94 -0.15
CA PHE A 107 2.80 -14.72 0.51
C PHE A 107 2.81 -15.15 1.98
N ARG A 108 1.65 -15.52 2.52
CA ARG A 108 1.53 -16.00 3.90
C ARG A 108 2.14 -17.39 4.07
N ARG A 109 2.58 -17.65 5.31
CA ARG A 109 3.27 -18.87 5.70
C ARG A 109 2.36 -20.10 5.50
N LYS A 110 2.83 -21.08 4.72
CA LYS A 110 2.11 -22.35 4.46
C LYS A 110 2.64 -23.53 5.29
N THR A 111 3.80 -23.41 5.94
CA THR A 111 4.46 -24.53 6.64
C THR A 111 5.14 -24.12 7.96
N GLY A 112 5.18 -25.07 8.89
CA GLY A 112 5.60 -24.93 10.30
C GLY A 112 7.10 -24.68 10.57
N ARG A 113 7.77 -23.79 9.83
CA ARG A 113 9.16 -23.37 10.13
C ARG A 113 9.23 -22.39 11.30
N ASP A 114 10.04 -22.63 12.33
CA ASP A 114 10.06 -21.79 13.55
C ASP A 114 10.32 -20.29 13.30
N ILE A 115 11.04 -19.95 12.23
CA ILE A 115 11.39 -18.56 11.90
C ILE A 115 10.77 -18.18 10.53
N PRO A 116 9.84 -17.21 10.48
CA PRO A 116 9.32 -16.68 9.22
C PRO A 116 10.39 -15.87 8.49
N SER A 117 10.38 -15.93 7.16
CA SER A 117 11.17 -15.02 6.33
C SER A 117 10.68 -13.57 6.46
N GLU A 118 11.53 -12.60 6.11
CA GLU A 118 11.18 -11.18 6.13
C GLU A 118 9.92 -10.89 5.29
N VAL A 119 9.78 -11.52 4.11
CA VAL A 119 8.61 -11.34 3.23
C VAL A 119 7.34 -11.94 3.84
N GLU A 120 7.44 -13.12 4.48
CA GLU A 120 6.30 -13.73 5.19
C GLU A 120 5.85 -12.87 6.38
N LEU A 121 6.79 -12.25 7.10
CA LEU A 121 6.47 -11.34 8.21
C LEU A 121 5.73 -10.09 7.71
N HIS A 122 6.20 -9.46 6.64
CA HIS A 122 5.50 -8.33 6.03
C HIS A 122 4.12 -8.75 5.51
N ALA A 123 3.98 -9.96 4.97
CA ALA A 123 2.68 -10.47 4.52
C ALA A 123 1.69 -10.64 5.68
N GLU A 124 2.12 -11.21 6.81
CA GLU A 124 1.25 -11.30 8.01
C GLU A 124 0.88 -9.91 8.55
N LEU A 125 1.81 -8.95 8.55
CA LEU A 125 1.55 -7.57 8.98
C LEU A 125 0.52 -6.89 8.07
N CYS A 126 0.71 -6.93 6.75
CA CYS A 126 -0.22 -6.37 5.77
C CYS A 126 -1.59 -7.06 5.83
N TYR A 127 -1.62 -8.36 6.10
CA TYR A 127 -2.87 -9.10 6.29
C TYR A 127 -3.63 -8.59 7.52
N ALA A 128 -2.93 -8.40 8.65
CA ALA A 128 -3.51 -7.83 9.86
C ALA A 128 -4.01 -6.40 9.65
N GLU A 129 -3.27 -5.56 8.92
CA GLU A 129 -3.69 -4.21 8.55
C GLU A 129 -5.01 -4.22 7.75
N CYS A 130 -5.10 -5.03 6.69
CA CYS A 130 -6.31 -5.13 5.89
C CYS A 130 -7.52 -5.63 6.71
N LEU A 131 -7.31 -6.58 7.63
CA LEU A 131 -8.36 -7.03 8.54
C LEU A 131 -8.82 -5.92 9.49
N LEU A 132 -7.89 -5.14 10.05
CA LEU A 132 -8.20 -4.00 10.90
C LEU A 132 -9.03 -2.96 10.12
N LEU A 133 -8.59 -2.56 8.93
CA LEU A 133 -9.29 -1.59 8.09
C LEU A 133 -10.69 -2.08 7.69
N ARG A 134 -10.84 -3.37 7.40
CA ARG A 134 -12.14 -3.97 7.11
C ARG A 134 -13.07 -3.90 8.32
N ALA A 135 -12.57 -4.25 9.50
CA ALA A 135 -13.34 -4.15 10.74
C ALA A 135 -13.76 -2.69 11.01
N CYS A 136 -12.85 -1.73 10.82
CA CYS A 136 -13.14 -0.30 10.96
C CYS A 136 -14.25 0.17 10.00
N ILE A 137 -14.16 -0.13 8.69
CA ILE A 137 -15.23 0.25 7.75
C ILE A 137 -16.54 -0.44 8.09
N SER A 138 -16.50 -1.73 8.43
CA SER A 138 -17.72 -2.49 8.73
C SER A 138 -18.42 -1.92 9.96
N PHE A 139 -17.67 -1.49 10.97
CA PHE A 139 -18.20 -0.79 12.13
C PHE A 139 -18.84 0.55 11.75
N LEU A 140 -18.19 1.35 10.90
CA LEU A 140 -18.77 2.61 10.40
C LEU A 140 -20.03 2.37 9.59
N GLN A 141 -20.06 1.35 8.73
CA GLN A 141 -21.22 1.03 7.93
C GLN A 141 -22.42 0.65 8.80
N VAL A 142 -22.22 -0.13 9.87
CA VAL A 142 -23.29 -0.50 10.82
C VAL A 142 -23.70 0.66 11.74
N PHE A 143 -22.78 1.59 12.02
CA PHE A 143 -23.07 2.71 12.92
C PHE A 143 -23.77 3.88 12.21
N PHE A 144 -23.43 4.14 10.95
CA PHE A 144 -23.97 5.27 10.18
C PHE A 144 -25.16 4.90 9.29
N PHE A 145 -25.46 3.61 9.09
CA PHE A 145 -26.60 3.10 8.31
C PHE A 145 -27.37 2.02 9.07
#